data_AF-A0A511Y6T9-F1
#
_entry.id   AF-A0A511Y6T9-F1
#
_cell.length_a   1.000
_cell.length_b   1.000
_cell.length_c   1.000
_cell.angle_alpha   90.00
_cell.angle_beta   90.00
_cell.angle_gamma   90.00
#
_symmetry.space_group_name_H-M   'P 1'
#
loop_
_entity.id
_entity.type
_entity.pdbx_description
1 polymer ?
#
loop_
_entity_poly.entity_id
_entity_poly.type
_entity_poly.pdbx_seq_one_letter_code
_entity_poly.pdbx_strand_id
1 'polypeptide(L)'
;MIPDLKEIYLGQLIKQRVSECDISVTRISKFLKCSEEEVKKIYEKKSIEVDVLLKLSKLLEYDFFRIYSQHLILYSPQASMKYKCNKTQLPSFRKNIYTKEIVEFMLDLLETRQKSKTQIIQEYGIPKTTLYKWIAKYQK
;
A
#
# COMPACT_ATOMS: atom_id res chain seq x y z
N MET A 1 -12.61 4.85 -4.57
CA MET A 1 -11.92 5.98 -3.93
C MET A 1 -10.48 5.56 -3.75
N ILE A 2 -9.53 6.22 -4.43
CA ILE A 2 -8.10 5.89 -4.30
C ILE A 2 -7.66 6.41 -2.93
N PRO A 3 -7.16 5.56 -2.01
CA PRO A 3 -6.66 6.04 -0.73
C PRO A 3 -5.54 7.06 -0.98
N ASP A 4 -5.52 8.15 -0.23
CA ASP A 4 -4.35 9.04 -0.24
C ASP A 4 -3.14 8.22 0.24
N LEU A 5 -2.31 7.80 -0.71
CA LEU A 5 -1.14 6.97 -0.42
C LEU A 5 -0.06 7.76 0.30
N LYS A 6 -0.17 9.09 0.43
CA LYS A 6 0.78 9.92 1.18
C LYS A 6 0.52 9.83 2.69
N GLU A 7 -0.75 9.75 3.08
CA GLU A 7 -1.22 9.73 4.46
C GLU A 7 -2.04 8.45 4.72
N ILE A 8 -1.39 7.41 5.25
CA ILE A 8 -2.02 6.10 5.47
C ILE A 8 -2.87 6.14 6.75
N TYR A 9 -4.20 6.01 6.61
CA TYR A 9 -5.15 5.82 7.71
C TYR A 9 -5.58 4.35 7.82
N LEU A 10 -4.75 3.55 8.48
CA LEU A 10 -4.88 2.10 8.43
C LEU A 10 -6.14 1.57 9.13
N GLY A 11 -6.58 2.21 10.22
CA GLY A 11 -7.80 1.85 10.93
C GLY A 11 -9.04 1.89 10.04
N GLN A 12 -9.14 2.91 9.19
CA GLN A 12 -10.27 3.06 8.27
C GLN A 12 -10.26 1.98 7.18
N LEU A 13 -9.09 1.65 6.64
CA LEU A 13 -8.93 0.59 5.64
C LEU A 13 -9.28 -0.79 6.23
N ILE A 14 -8.88 -1.05 7.48
CA ILE A 14 -9.27 -2.26 8.21
C ILE A 14 -10.79 -2.28 8.39
N LYS A 15 -11.40 -1.18 8.82
CA LYS A 15 -12.86 -1.09 9.00
C LYS A 15 -13.60 -1.38 7.70
N GLN A 16 -13.12 -0.81 6.59
CA GLN A 16 -13.69 -1.07 5.27
C GLN A 16 -13.60 -2.56 4.93
N ARG A 17 -12.42 -3.18 5.07
CA ARG A 17 -12.24 -4.60 4.77
C ARG A 17 -13.08 -5.52 5.66
N VAL A 18 -13.23 -5.17 6.95
CA VAL A 18 -14.12 -5.88 7.88
C VAL A 18 -15.57 -5.85 7.38
N SER A 19 -16.03 -4.69 6.91
CA SER A 19 -17.37 -4.52 6.35
C SER A 19 -17.56 -5.30 5.04
N GLU A 20 -16.55 -5.33 4.16
CA GLU A 20 -16.58 -6.10 2.91
C GLU A 20 -16.65 -7.61 3.15
N CYS A 21 -16.02 -8.09 4.23
CA CYS A 21 -16.02 -9.50 4.60
C CYS A 21 -17.21 -9.90 5.50
N ASP A 22 -18.08 -8.96 5.87
CA ASP A 22 -19.20 -9.16 6.80
C ASP A 22 -18.80 -9.85 8.11
N ILE A 23 -17.64 -9.45 8.67
CA ILE A 23 -17.12 -10.03 9.92
C ILE A 23 -17.60 -9.21 11.11
N SER A 24 -18.24 -9.88 12.08
CA SER A 24 -18.68 -9.20 13.30
C SER A 24 -17.53 -8.74 14.19
N VAL A 25 -17.72 -7.59 14.84
CA VAL A 25 -16.75 -7.02 15.81
C VAL A 25 -16.46 -8.00 16.94
N THR A 26 -17.47 -8.74 17.40
CA THR A 26 -17.34 -9.79 18.42
C THR A 26 -16.38 -10.90 17.98
N ARG A 27 -16.39 -11.31 16.70
CA ARG A 27 -15.45 -12.31 16.17
C ARG A 27 -14.01 -11.77 16.19
N ILE A 28 -13.83 -10.51 15.80
CA ILE A 28 -12.52 -9.85 15.79
C ILE A 28 -11.97 -9.70 17.22
N SER A 29 -12.81 -9.24 18.14
CA SER A 29 -12.49 -9.11 19.56
C SER A 29 -12.00 -10.45 20.15
N LYS A 30 -12.74 -11.54 19.89
CA LYS A 30 -12.34 -12.90 20.30
C LYS A 30 -11.01 -13.33 19.68
N PHE A 31 -10.80 -13.04 18.39
CA PHE A 31 -9.58 -13.41 17.67
C PHE A 31 -8.34 -12.65 18.17
N LEU A 32 -8.50 -11.35 18.43
CA LEU A 32 -7.45 -10.48 18.95
C LEU A 32 -7.23 -10.62 20.46
N LYS A 33 -8.18 -11.23 21.19
CA LYS A 33 -8.23 -11.31 22.65
C LYS A 33 -8.28 -9.92 23.31
N CYS A 34 -9.11 -9.03 22.76
CA CYS A 34 -9.35 -7.69 23.27
C CYS A 34 -10.86 -7.40 23.36
N SER A 35 -11.25 -6.30 23.98
CA SER A 35 -12.64 -5.84 24.04
C SER A 35 -13.14 -5.30 22.70
N GLU A 36 -14.46 -5.31 22.48
CA GLU A 36 -15.06 -4.70 21.29
C GLU A 36 -14.80 -3.19 21.18
N GLU A 37 -14.66 -2.50 22.31
CA GLU A 37 -14.28 -1.09 22.34
C GLU A 37 -12.86 -0.88 21.80
N GLU A 38 -11.91 -1.74 22.16
CA GLU A 38 -10.55 -1.70 21.62
C GLU A 38 -10.54 -1.95 20.12
N VAL A 39 -11.39 -2.85 19.62
CA VAL A 39 -11.56 -3.05 18.17
C VAL A 39 -12.11 -1.79 17.49
N LYS A 40 -13.08 -1.11 18.10
CA LYS A 40 -13.60 0.16 17.55
C LYS A 40 -12.52 1.25 17.55
N LYS A 41 -11.71 1.34 18.61
CA LYS A 41 -10.55 2.26 18.68
C LYS A 41 -9.51 1.97 17.60
N ILE A 42 -9.29 0.71 17.21
CA ILE A 42 -8.42 0.36 16.09
C ILE A 42 -8.86 1.06 14.80
N TYR A 43 -10.17 1.19 14.56
CA TYR A 43 -10.68 1.80 13.32
C TYR A 43 -10.43 3.30 13.22
N GLU A 44 -10.17 3.97 14.33
CA GLU A 44 -9.91 5.42 14.40
C GLU A 44 -8.41 5.73 14.31
N LYS A 45 -7.56 4.72 14.52
CA LYS A 45 -6.11 4.90 14.53
C LYS A 45 -5.54 5.05 13.11
N LYS A 46 -4.62 6.01 12.96
CA LYS A 46 -3.83 6.18 11.75
C LYS A 46 -2.84 5.02 11.54
N SER A 47 -2.12 4.65 12.61
CA SER A 47 -1.15 3.54 12.63
C SER A 47 -1.58 2.47 13.64
N ILE A 48 -1.30 1.22 13.31
CA ILE A 48 -1.62 0.05 14.13
C ILE A 48 -0.32 -0.65 14.50
N GLU A 49 -0.27 -1.22 15.70
CA GLU A 49 0.83 -2.09 16.12
C GLU A 49 0.99 -3.26 15.15
N VAL A 50 2.24 -3.57 14.79
CA VAL A 50 2.56 -4.55 13.74
C VAL A 50 1.97 -5.93 14.01
N ASP A 51 1.98 -6.38 15.26
CA ASP A 51 1.42 -7.69 15.63
C ASP A 51 -0.10 -7.76 15.48
N VAL A 52 -0.81 -6.67 15.82
CA VAL A 52 -2.25 -6.54 15.61
C VAL A 52 -2.56 -6.49 14.12
N LEU A 53 -1.77 -5.73 13.35
CA LEU A 53 -1.92 -5.63 11.91
C LEU A 53 -1.70 -6.99 11.22
N LEU A 54 -0.70 -7.77 11.66
CA LEU A 54 -0.43 -9.10 11.13
C LEU A 54 -1.60 -10.06 11.40
N LYS A 55 -2.14 -10.03 12.62
CA LYS A 55 -3.33 -10.82 13.00
C LYS A 55 -4.52 -10.46 12.13
N LEU A 56 -4.82 -9.17 11.98
CA LEU A 56 -5.91 -8.69 11.13
C LEU A 56 -5.69 -9.03 9.65
N SER A 57 -4.44 -8.96 9.17
CA SER A 57 -4.10 -9.36 7.79
C SER A 57 -4.44 -10.82 7.53
N LYS A 58 -4.14 -11.71 8.48
CA LYS A 58 -4.48 -13.13 8.41
C LYS A 58 -5.99 -13.36 8.49
N LEU A 59 -6.67 -12.68 9.42
CA LEU A 59 -8.11 -12.83 9.63
C LEU A 59 -8.94 -12.36 8.43
N LEU A 60 -8.50 -11.26 7.78
CA LEU A 60 -9.22 -10.60 6.69
C LEU A 60 -8.70 -11.02 5.30
N GLU A 61 -7.75 -11.96 5.27
CA GLU A 61 -7.07 -12.46 4.08
C GLU A 61 -6.57 -11.32 3.17
N TYR A 62 -6.06 -10.26 3.79
CA TYR A 62 -5.61 -9.05 3.11
C TYR A 62 -4.25 -8.60 3.65
N ASP A 63 -3.27 -8.44 2.77
CA ASP A 63 -1.92 -8.04 3.12
C ASP A 63 -1.82 -6.51 3.27
N PHE A 64 -2.16 -6.01 4.47
CA PHE A 64 -2.11 -4.57 4.76
C PHE A 64 -0.68 -3.99 4.72
N PHE A 65 0.37 -4.81 4.81
CA PHE A 65 1.76 -4.35 4.73
C PHE A 65 2.13 -3.85 3.33
N ARG A 66 1.38 -4.25 2.30
CA ARG A 66 1.57 -3.73 0.94
C ARG A 66 1.33 -2.25 0.85
N ILE A 67 0.44 -1.69 1.65
CA ILE A 67 0.15 -0.25 1.65
C ILE A 67 1.43 0.52 2.02
N TYR A 68 2.14 0.08 3.07
CA TYR A 68 3.43 0.66 3.44
C TYR A 68 4.52 0.39 2.41
N SER A 69 4.56 -0.82 1.84
CA SER A 69 5.52 -1.17 0.78
C SER A 69 5.35 -0.26 -0.44
N GLN A 70 4.11 0.08 -0.79
CA GLN A 70 3.78 1.00 -1.88
C GLN A 70 4.18 2.43 -1.56
N HIS A 71 3.90 2.90 -0.34
CA HIS A 71 4.33 4.22 0.11
C HIS A 71 5.84 4.37 -0.03
N LEU A 72 6.61 3.35 0.40
CA LEU A 72 8.06 3.32 0.21
C LEU A 72 8.46 3.42 -1.27
N ILE A 73 7.78 2.72 -2.18
CA ILE A 73 8.10 2.79 -3.61
C ILE A 73 7.82 4.18 -4.19
N LEU A 74 6.69 4.79 -3.83
CA LEU A 74 6.20 6.03 -4.45
C LEU A 74 6.82 7.30 -3.86
N TYR A 75 7.17 7.29 -2.57
CA TYR A 75 7.55 8.49 -1.83
C TYR A 75 8.95 8.42 -1.21
N SER A 76 9.70 7.33 -1.38
CA SER A 76 11.10 7.30 -0.92
C SER A 76 11.96 8.28 -1.72
N PRO A 77 12.76 9.13 -1.07
CA PRO A 77 13.63 10.07 -1.77
C PRO A 77 14.70 9.31 -2.58
N GLN A 78 14.70 9.51 -3.89
CA GLN A 78 15.64 8.82 -4.80
C GLN A 78 17.08 9.35 -4.69
N ALA A 79 17.26 10.58 -4.16
CA ALA A 79 18.53 11.31 -4.24
C ALA A 79 19.42 11.21 -2.99
N SER A 80 18.92 10.75 -1.84
CA SER A 80 19.59 11.01 -0.54
C SER A 80 20.51 9.91 -0.01
N MET A 81 20.69 8.78 -0.69
CA MET A 81 21.47 7.65 -0.14
C MET A 81 22.72 7.34 -0.97
N LYS A 82 23.76 8.19 -0.85
CA LYS A 82 25.15 7.82 -1.19
C LYS A 82 25.79 6.92 -0.12
N TYR A 83 25.02 6.08 0.56
CA TYR A 83 25.59 5.10 1.47
C TYR A 83 26.16 3.96 0.62
N LYS A 84 27.49 3.74 0.69
CA LYS A 84 28.13 2.53 0.15
C LYS A 84 27.67 1.33 0.98
N CYS A 85 26.47 0.84 0.73
CA CYS A 85 25.96 -0.38 1.35
C CYS A 85 26.38 -1.57 0.49
N ASN A 86 27.01 -2.56 1.12
CA ASN A 86 27.31 -3.84 0.48
C ASN A 86 26.02 -4.58 0.12
N LYS A 87 26.10 -5.60 -0.75
CA LYS A 87 24.95 -6.46 -1.03
C LYS A 87 24.40 -7.02 0.29
N THR A 88 23.10 -6.83 0.51
CA THR A 88 22.43 -7.33 1.72
C THR A 88 22.40 -8.86 1.72
N GLN A 89 22.56 -9.46 2.90
CA GLN A 89 22.35 -10.90 3.14
C GLN A 89 20.90 -11.18 3.58
N LEU A 90 20.08 -10.15 3.75
CA LEU A 90 18.67 -10.29 4.07
C LEU A 90 17.88 -10.78 2.85
N PRO A 91 16.69 -11.39 3.07
CA PRO A 91 15.81 -11.77 1.99
C PRO A 91 15.57 -10.63 1.01
N SER A 92 15.76 -10.92 -0.28
CA SER A 92 15.46 -9.96 -1.34
C SER A 92 13.99 -10.07 -1.75
N PHE A 93 13.33 -8.92 -1.85
CA PHE A 93 11.92 -8.86 -2.27
C PHE A 93 11.84 -8.44 -3.73
N ARG A 94 10.76 -8.83 -4.42
CA ARG A 94 10.54 -8.43 -5.81
C ARG A 94 10.46 -6.91 -5.89
N LYS A 95 11.24 -6.31 -6.81
CA LYS A 95 11.26 -4.87 -7.05
C LYS A 95 9.92 -4.30 -7.54
N ASN A 96 9.07 -5.14 -8.13
CA ASN A 96 7.79 -4.74 -8.71
C ASN A 96 6.63 -5.23 -7.82
N ILE A 97 6.11 -4.34 -6.97
CA ILE A 97 4.94 -4.59 -6.09
C ILE A 97 3.76 -3.66 -6.49
N TYR A 98 3.77 -3.19 -7.74
CA TYR A 98 2.72 -2.30 -8.24
C TYR A 98 1.38 -3.04 -8.27
N THR A 99 0.40 -2.54 -7.52
CA THR A 99 -0.97 -3.04 -7.56
C THR A 99 -1.75 -2.36 -8.66
N LYS A 100 -2.96 -2.86 -8.94
CA LYS A 100 -3.85 -2.32 -9.97
C LYS A 100 -4.14 -0.83 -9.73
N GLU A 101 -4.31 -0.45 -8.47
CA GLU A 101 -4.61 0.93 -8.06
C GLU A 101 -3.45 1.88 -8.38
N ILE A 102 -2.19 1.44 -8.19
CA ILE A 102 -1.02 2.24 -8.61
C ILE A 102 -0.98 2.36 -10.12
N VAL A 103 -1.25 1.27 -10.84
CA VAL A 103 -1.26 1.29 -12.30
C VAL A 103 -2.31 2.28 -12.81
N GLU A 104 -3.53 2.20 -12.29
CA GLU A 104 -4.64 3.09 -12.62
C GLU A 104 -4.29 4.55 -12.29
N PHE A 105 -3.81 4.84 -11.08
CA PHE A 105 -3.38 6.19 -10.69
C PHE A 105 -2.32 6.76 -11.63
N MET A 106 -1.32 5.96 -12.02
CA MET A 106 -0.26 6.41 -12.93
C MET A 106 -0.77 6.65 -14.36
N LEU A 107 -1.75 5.86 -14.81
CA LEU A 107 -2.39 6.04 -16.12
C LEU A 107 -3.29 7.28 -16.12
N ASP A 108 -4.04 7.53 -15.04
CA ASP A 108 -4.86 8.72 -14.86
C ASP A 108 -4.01 10.00 -14.92
N LEU A 109 -2.82 10.01 -14.29
CA LEU A 109 -1.88 11.14 -14.38
C LEU A 109 -1.40 11.42 -15.81
N LEU A 110 -1.27 10.38 -16.65
CA LEU A 110 -0.91 10.52 -18.05
C LEU A 110 -2.08 11.02 -18.90
N GLU A 111 -3.28 10.49 -18.66
CA GLU A 111 -4.50 10.84 -19.40
C GLU A 111 -4.92 12.29 -19.12
N THR A 112 -4.91 12.69 -17.85
CA THR A 112 -5.16 14.07 -17.41
C THR A 112 -4.02 15.04 -17.76
N ARG A 113 -2.94 14.55 -18.36
CA ARG A 113 -1.70 15.30 -18.69
C ARG A 113 -1.07 16.05 -17.52
N GLN A 114 -1.37 15.64 -16.27
CA GLN A 114 -0.76 16.22 -15.08
C GLN A 114 0.74 15.90 -14.99
N LYS A 115 1.16 14.74 -15.50
CA LYS A 115 2.55 14.32 -15.55
C LYS A 115 2.88 13.70 -16.90
N SER A 116 4.10 13.93 -17.37
CA SER A 116 4.66 13.25 -18.54
C SER A 116 5.23 11.87 -18.16
N LYS A 117 5.42 11.00 -19.16
CA LYS A 117 6.07 9.69 -18.99
C LYS A 117 7.43 9.81 -18.30
N THR A 118 8.21 10.84 -18.65
CA THR A 118 9.53 11.11 -18.06
C THR A 118 9.42 11.51 -16.60
N GLN A 119 8.45 12.38 -16.26
CA GLN A 119 8.20 12.77 -14.86
C GLN A 119 7.76 11.59 -14.02
N ILE A 120 6.90 10.70 -14.55
CA ILE A 120 6.49 9.51 -13.80
C ILE A 120 7.68 8.59 -13.50
N ILE A 121 8.55 8.37 -14.48
CA ILE A 121 9.76 7.55 -14.31
C ILE A 121 10.69 8.16 -13.26
N GLN A 122 10.90 9.48 -13.31
CA GLN A 122 11.82 10.17 -12.41
C GLN A 122 11.26 10.42 -11.01
N GLU A 123 9.97 10.69 -10.84
CA GLU A 123 9.39 11.01 -9.54
C GLU A 123 9.03 9.75 -8.75
N TYR A 124 8.44 8.76 -9.41
CA TYR A 124 7.94 7.54 -8.73
C TYR A 124 8.85 6.33 -8.91
N GLY A 125 10.01 6.49 -9.56
CA GLY A 125 11.01 5.44 -9.72
C GLY A 125 10.52 4.25 -10.55
N ILE A 126 9.50 4.45 -11.38
CA ILE A 126 8.91 3.38 -12.19
C ILE A 126 9.84 3.10 -13.38
N PRO A 127 10.32 1.86 -13.56
CA PRO A 127 11.16 1.53 -14.70
C PRO A 127 10.44 1.84 -16.01
N LYS A 128 11.15 2.43 -16.98
CA LYS A 128 10.62 2.76 -18.31
C LYS A 128 9.88 1.58 -18.93
N THR A 129 10.46 0.39 -18.89
CA THR A 129 9.85 -0.82 -19.46
C THR A 129 8.54 -1.22 -18.77
N THR A 130 8.42 -0.98 -17.46
CA THR A 130 7.20 -1.22 -16.69
C THR A 130 6.09 -0.26 -17.10
N LEU A 131 6.39 1.05 -17.14
CA LEU A 131 5.40 2.08 -17.51
C LEU A 131 4.85 1.87 -18.92
N TYR A 132 5.73 1.59 -19.89
CA TYR A 132 5.31 1.35 -21.27
C TYR A 132 4.46 0.08 -21.41
N LYS A 133 4.73 -0.97 -20.63
CA LYS A 133 3.87 -2.16 -20.57
C LYS A 133 2.48 -1.85 -20.03
N TRP A 134 2.36 -0.97 -19.03
CA TRP A 134 1.05 -0.56 -18.51
C TRP A 134 0.26 0.21 -19.55
N ILE A 135 0.89 1.19 -20.19
CA ILE A 135 0.26 1.98 -21.25
C ILE A 135 -0.26 1.06 -22.35
N ALA A 136 0.57 0.14 -22.87
CA ALA A 136 0.14 -0.78 -23.93
C ALA A 136 -0.97 -1.75 -23.50
N LYS A 137 -1.05 -2.09 -22.21
CA LYS A 137 -2.05 -3.03 -21.69
C LYS A 137 -3.40 -2.37 -21.42
N TYR A 138 -3.41 -1.10 -21.02
CA TYR A 138 -4.59 -0.42 -20.49
C TYR A 138 -5.06 0.76 -21.33
N GLN A 139 -4.23 1.36 -22.20
CA GLN A 139 -4.72 2.26 -23.25
C GLN A 139 -5.18 1.42 -24.44
N LYS A 140 -6.48 1.18 -24.49
CA LYS A 140 -7.22 0.80 -25.70
C LYS A 140 -8.22 1.89 -26.02
#